data_AF-A0A7W6G4D4-F1
#
_entry.id   AF-A0A7W6G4D4-F1
#
_cell.length_a   1.000
_cell.length_b   1.000
_cell.length_c   1.000
_cell.angle_alpha   90.00
_cell.angle_beta   90.00
_cell.angle_gamma   90.00
#
_symmetry.space_group_name_H-M   'P 1'
#
loop_
_entity.id
_entity.type
_entity.pdbx_description
1 polymer ?
#
loop_
_entity_poly.entity_id
_entity_poly.type
_entity_poly.pdbx_seq_one_letter_code
_entity_poly.pdbx_strand_id
1 'polypeptide(L)'
;MGPVNWLAIGVAALVAGLLAFPWYGLMRAARSPAPVRLLALVFPAWLIGHNFARVGAETLAAKPWLYWMMSGGFALFIAIPAGAALYGRHGIAGREAAADAGYVFVAFMAMGTVFWAMA
;
A
#
# COMPACT_ATOMS: atom_id res chain seq x y z
N MET A 1 -5.41 -17.58 -15.42
CA MET A 1 -5.57 -16.34 -14.64
C MET A 1 -6.78 -16.52 -13.74
N GLY A 2 -6.65 -16.29 -12.44
CA GLY A 2 -7.71 -16.51 -11.45
C GLY A 2 -8.73 -15.36 -11.38
N PRO A 3 -9.82 -15.55 -10.63
CA PRO A 3 -10.79 -14.50 -10.36
C PRO A 3 -10.19 -13.39 -9.48
N VAL A 4 -10.66 -12.16 -9.67
CA VAL A 4 -10.31 -11.03 -8.80
C VAL A 4 -11.16 -11.09 -7.53
N ASN A 5 -10.52 -11.07 -6.36
CA ASN A 5 -11.21 -10.95 -5.08
C ASN A 5 -11.57 -9.48 -4.79
N TRP A 6 -12.75 -9.06 -5.23
CA TRP A 6 -13.25 -7.69 -5.06
C TRP A 6 -13.44 -7.29 -3.59
N LEU A 7 -13.82 -8.24 -2.72
CA LEU A 7 -13.97 -7.98 -1.30
C LEU A 7 -12.60 -7.69 -0.66
N ALA A 8 -11.57 -8.47 -1.00
CA ALA A 8 -10.22 -8.24 -0.51
C ALA A 8 -9.66 -6.88 -0.96
N ILE A 9 -10.01 -6.38 -2.16
CA ILE A 9 -9.66 -5.02 -2.59
C ILE A 9 -10.22 -3.98 -1.62
N GLY A 10 -11.51 -4.07 -1.30
CA GLY A 10 -12.17 -3.15 -0.37
C GLY A 10 -11.57 -3.20 1.04
N VAL A 11 -11.37 -4.41 1.58
CA VAL A 11 -10.76 -4.62 2.90
C VAL A 11 -9.32 -4.11 2.93
N ALA A 12 -8.53 -4.37 1.90
CA ALA A 12 -7.14 -3.94 1.80
C ALA A 12 -7.02 -2.41 1.77
N ALA A 13 -7.87 -1.74 0.99
CA ALA A 13 -7.92 -0.28 0.94
C ALA A 13 -8.33 0.32 2.30
N LEU A 14 -9.33 -0.27 2.96
CA LEU A 14 -9.78 0.16 4.28
C LEU A 14 -8.69 0.00 5.33
N VAL A 15 -8.04 -1.17 5.40
CA VAL A 15 -6.95 -1.43 6.35
C VAL A 15 -5.80 -0.46 6.12
N ALA A 16 -5.38 -0.25 4.87
CA ALA A 16 -4.34 0.72 4.53
C ALA A 16 -4.72 2.16 4.97
N GLY A 17 -5.97 2.57 4.76
CA GLY A 17 -6.47 3.87 5.20
C GLY A 17 -6.49 4.00 6.73
N LEU A 18 -6.97 2.97 7.44
CA LEU A 18 -7.02 2.95 8.90
C LEU A 18 -5.64 3.03 9.55
N LEU A 19 -4.60 2.49 8.91
CA LEU A 19 -3.22 2.61 9.38
C LEU A 19 -2.72 4.06 9.43
N ALA A 20 -3.28 4.97 8.64
CA ALA A 20 -2.85 6.38 8.65
C ALA A 20 -3.11 7.06 9.99
N PHE A 21 -4.22 6.73 10.67
CA PHE A 21 -4.64 7.40 11.91
C PHE A 21 -3.59 7.30 13.03
N PRO A 22 -3.10 6.11 13.41
CA PRO A 22 -2.03 6.00 14.40
C PRO A 22 -0.65 6.35 13.82
N TRP A 23 -0.40 6.12 12.53
CA TRP A 23 0.93 6.22 11.94
C TRP A 23 1.54 7.62 12.04
N TYR A 24 0.80 8.64 11.59
CA TYR A 24 1.32 10.00 11.55
C TYR A 24 1.51 10.60 12.95
N GLY A 25 0.71 10.17 13.93
CA GLY A 25 0.92 10.48 15.35
C GLY A 25 2.20 9.82 15.90
N LEU A 26 2.40 8.53 15.63
CA LEU A 26 3.59 7.79 16.04
C LEU A 26 4.89 8.40 15.47
N MET A 27 4.84 8.82 14.20
CA MET A 27 5.96 9.44 13.51
C MET A 27 6.15 10.93 13.83
N ARG A 28 5.29 11.50 14.70
CA ARG A 28 5.30 12.93 15.07
C ARG A 28 5.33 13.85 13.83
N ALA A 29 4.57 13.47 12.81
CA ALA A 29 4.41 14.26 11.61
C ALA A 29 3.62 15.54 11.94
N ALA A 30 3.97 16.65 11.29
CA ALA A 30 3.29 17.92 11.53
C ALA A 30 1.85 17.90 11.00
N ARG A 31 1.57 17.07 9.99
CA ARG A 31 0.26 16.93 9.36
C ARG A 31 -0.05 15.47 9.09
N SER A 32 -1.34 15.15 9.06
CA SER A 32 -1.86 13.87 8.58
C SER A 32 -2.62 14.07 7.27
N PRO A 33 -2.72 13.04 6.42
CA PRO A 33 -3.54 13.10 5.22
C PRO A 33 -5.00 13.38 5.57
N ALA A 34 -5.68 14.22 4.77
CA ALA A 34 -7.11 14.40 4.91
C ALA A 34 -7.83 13.05 4.66
N PRO A 35 -8.77 12.62 5.54
CA PRO A 35 -9.39 11.30 5.42
C PRO A 35 -10.00 11.01 4.04
N VAL A 36 -10.60 12.02 3.40
CA VAL A 36 -11.17 11.89 2.05
C VAL A 36 -10.11 11.52 0.99
N ARG A 37 -8.86 11.94 1.16
CA ARG A 37 -7.77 11.59 0.23
C ARG A 37 -7.33 10.13 0.39
N LEU A 38 -7.56 9.52 1.55
CA LEU A 38 -7.25 8.10 1.78
C LEU A 38 -8.15 7.17 0.95
N LEU A 39 -9.32 7.65 0.49
CA LEU A 39 -10.17 6.91 -0.45
C LEU A 39 -9.42 6.53 -1.75
N ALA A 40 -8.39 7.29 -2.14
CA ALA A 40 -7.57 6.99 -3.29
C ALA A 40 -6.77 5.67 -3.15
N LEU A 41 -6.62 5.13 -1.92
CA LEU A 41 -5.96 3.84 -1.69
C LEU A 41 -6.71 2.65 -2.29
N VAL A 42 -7.96 2.85 -2.73
CA VAL A 42 -8.68 1.85 -3.54
C VAL A 42 -7.94 1.53 -4.83
N PHE A 43 -7.25 2.49 -5.46
CA PHE A 43 -6.55 2.28 -6.72
C PHE A 43 -5.32 1.35 -6.61
N PRO A 44 -4.37 1.57 -5.68
CA PRO A 44 -3.29 0.61 -5.48
C PRO A 44 -3.81 -0.75 -5.00
N ALA A 45 -4.82 -0.82 -4.13
CA ALA A 45 -5.43 -2.09 -3.73
C ALA A 45 -6.04 -2.85 -4.92
N TRP A 46 -6.71 -2.12 -5.81
CA TRP A 46 -7.27 -2.65 -7.06
C TRP A 46 -6.15 -3.23 -7.95
N LEU A 47 -5.12 -2.44 -8.23
CA LEU A 47 -3.96 -2.87 -9.04
C LEU A 47 -3.29 -4.12 -8.46
N ILE A 48 -3.05 -4.14 -7.15
CA ILE A 48 -2.45 -5.28 -6.44
C ILE A 48 -3.33 -6.53 -6.59
N GLY A 49 -4.63 -6.42 -6.33
CA GLY A 49 -5.57 -7.53 -6.46
C GLY A 49 -5.63 -8.10 -7.88
N HIS A 50 -5.56 -7.25 -8.90
CA HIS A 50 -5.52 -7.70 -10.29
C HIS A 50 -4.21 -8.41 -10.64
N ASN A 51 -3.08 -7.95 -10.10
CA ASN A 51 -1.81 -8.64 -10.28
C ASN A 51 -1.82 -10.04 -9.65
N PHE A 52 -2.36 -10.20 -8.44
CA PHE A 52 -2.50 -11.52 -7.82
C PHE A 52 -3.42 -12.44 -8.60
N ALA A 53 -4.54 -11.93 -9.12
CA ALA A 53 -5.42 -12.69 -10.01
C ALA A 53 -4.67 -13.17 -11.27
N ARG A 54 -3.75 -12.37 -11.83
CA ARG A 54 -2.93 -12.78 -12.98
C ARG A 54 -1.89 -13.84 -12.62
N VAL A 55 -1.29 -13.76 -11.43
CA VAL A 55 -0.36 -14.80 -10.91
C VAL A 55 -1.10 -16.12 -10.68
N GLY A 56 -2.31 -16.08 -10.13
CA GLY A 56 -3.17 -17.24 -9.92
C GLY A 56 -2.94 -17.97 -8.60
N ALA A 57 -4.00 -18.64 -8.11
CA ALA A 57 -4.05 -19.23 -6.78
C ALA A 57 -3.00 -20.33 -6.56
N GLU A 58 -2.80 -21.22 -7.53
CA GLU A 58 -1.80 -22.31 -7.41
C GLU A 58 -0.38 -21.78 -7.20
N THR A 59 0.00 -20.73 -7.93
CA THR A 59 1.33 -20.12 -7.81
C THR A 59 1.47 -19.39 -6.47
N LEU A 60 0.43 -18.67 -6.04
CA LEU A 60 0.44 -17.97 -4.75
C LEU A 60 0.46 -18.93 -3.56
N ALA A 61 -0.20 -20.09 -3.67
CA ALA A 61 -0.14 -21.16 -2.67
C ALA A 61 1.27 -21.78 -2.59
N ALA A 62 1.91 -22.02 -3.74
CA ALA A 62 3.28 -22.51 -3.80
C ALA A 62 4.32 -21.47 -3.33
N LYS A 63 4.02 -20.18 -3.45
CA LYS A 63 4.93 -19.06 -3.18
C LYS A 63 4.22 -17.92 -2.42
N PRO A 64 3.85 -18.11 -1.15
CA PRO A 64 3.08 -17.13 -0.40
C PRO A 64 3.82 -15.80 -0.19
N TRP A 65 5.16 -15.80 -0.22
CA TRP A 65 5.94 -14.56 -0.11
C TRP A 65 5.66 -13.57 -1.26
N LEU A 66 5.07 -14.01 -2.37
CA LEU A 66 4.71 -13.14 -3.50
C LEU A 66 3.69 -12.05 -3.09
N TYR A 67 2.85 -12.30 -2.09
CA TYR A 67 1.92 -11.28 -1.59
C TYR A 67 2.65 -10.02 -1.12
N TRP A 68 3.68 -10.19 -0.28
CA TRP A 68 4.48 -9.08 0.22
C TRP A 68 5.51 -8.59 -0.79
N MET A 69 6.12 -9.50 -1.57
CA MET A 69 7.11 -9.12 -2.58
C MET A 69 6.51 -8.19 -3.64
N MET A 70 5.32 -8.51 -4.16
CA MET A 70 4.69 -7.71 -5.20
C MET A 70 4.12 -6.40 -4.63
N SER A 71 3.39 -6.46 -3.52
CA SER A 71 2.83 -5.27 -2.87
C SER A 71 3.92 -4.33 -2.35
N GLY A 72 4.88 -4.83 -1.58
CA GLY A 72 6.05 -4.09 -1.12
C GLY A 72 6.93 -3.59 -2.28
N GLY A 73 7.01 -4.34 -3.37
CA GLY A 73 7.70 -3.93 -4.59
C GLY A 73 7.11 -2.67 -5.21
N PHE A 74 5.77 -2.57 -5.30
CA PHE A 74 5.11 -1.34 -5.75
C PHE A 74 5.40 -0.14 -4.83
N ALA A 75 5.49 -0.35 -3.52
CA ALA A 75 5.85 0.73 -2.60
C ALA A 75 7.31 1.18 -2.79
N LEU A 76 8.26 0.24 -2.67
CA LEU A 76 9.70 0.55 -2.62
C LEU A 76 10.26 1.03 -3.96
N PHE A 77 9.74 0.53 -5.08
CA PHE A 77 10.31 0.78 -6.40
C PHE A 77 9.46 1.68 -7.30
N ILE A 78 8.24 2.07 -6.87
CA ILE A 78 7.38 2.98 -7.63
C ILE A 78 6.92 4.15 -6.76
N ALA A 79 6.09 3.88 -5.76
CA ALA A 79 5.39 4.92 -5.03
C ALA A 79 6.35 5.83 -4.22
N ILE A 80 7.30 5.23 -3.49
CA ILE A 80 8.28 5.96 -2.68
C ILE A 80 9.26 6.75 -3.55
N PRO A 81 9.90 6.18 -4.60
CA PRO A 81 10.76 6.96 -5.50
C PRO A 81 10.04 8.12 -6.19
N ALA A 82 8.80 7.90 -6.66
CA ALA A 82 8.00 8.96 -7.25
C ALA A 82 7.69 10.07 -6.24
N GLY A 83 7.32 9.71 -5.01
CA GLY A 83 7.12 10.64 -3.91
C GLY A 83 8.38 11.47 -3.62
N ALA A 84 9.54 10.81 -3.48
CA ALA A 84 10.81 11.47 -3.22
C ALA A 84 11.18 12.49 -4.31
N ALA A 85 11.02 12.13 -5.58
CA ALA A 85 11.29 13.01 -6.71
C ALA A 85 10.37 14.26 -6.70
N LEU A 86 9.09 14.08 -6.40
CA LEU A 86 8.12 15.17 -6.36
C LEU A 86 8.28 16.05 -5.12
N TYR A 87 8.60 15.47 -3.96
CA TYR A 87 8.75 16.19 -2.70
C TYR A 87 9.93 17.13 -2.70
N GLY A 88 11.04 16.74 -3.34
CA GLY A 88 12.19 17.63 -3.56
C GLY A 88 11.80 18.91 -4.32
N ARG A 89 10.89 18.81 -5.30
CA ARG A 89 10.38 19.96 -6.06
C ARG A 89 9.52 20.91 -5.22
N HIS A 90 8.89 20.39 -4.17
CA HIS A 90 7.93 21.12 -3.35
C HIS A 90 8.49 21.55 -1.98
N GLY A 91 9.78 21.32 -1.72
CA GLY A 91 10.44 21.75 -0.48
C GLY A 91 9.89 21.06 0.77
N ILE A 92 9.37 19.84 0.64
CA ILE A 92 8.85 19.08 1.79
C ILE A 92 10.00 18.70 2.71
N ALA A 93 9.82 18.90 4.02
CA ALA A 93 10.82 18.54 5.02
C ALA A 93 11.12 17.04 4.98
N GLY A 94 12.41 16.67 5.08
CA GLY A 94 12.84 15.26 4.98
C GLY A 94 12.17 14.33 6.00
N ARG A 95 11.83 14.82 7.19
CA ARG A 95 11.09 14.04 8.20
C ARG A 95 9.67 13.70 7.76
N GLU A 96 8.96 14.66 7.17
CA GLU A 96 7.59 14.45 6.65
C GLU A 96 7.64 13.50 5.45
N ALA A 97 8.63 13.68 4.56
CA ALA A 97 8.87 12.77 3.45
C ALA A 97 9.14 11.33 3.93
N ALA A 98 9.93 11.15 4.99
CA ALA A 98 10.21 9.84 5.57
C ALA A 98 8.96 9.22 6.23
N ALA A 99 8.13 10.03 6.90
CA ALA A 99 6.88 9.56 7.50
C ALA A 99 5.90 9.06 6.42
N ASP A 100 5.77 9.79 5.30
CA ASP A 100 4.96 9.40 4.15
C ASP A 100 5.51 8.13 3.48
N ALA A 101 6.82 8.05 3.24
CA ALA A 101 7.44 6.88 2.64
C ALA A 101 7.23 5.62 3.51
N GLY A 102 7.42 5.75 4.82
CA GLY A 102 7.14 4.68 5.78
C GLY A 102 5.67 4.27 5.79
N TYR A 103 4.76 5.25 5.76
CA TYR A 103 3.32 4.98 5.69
C TYR A 103 2.97 4.18 4.44
N VAL A 104 3.44 4.63 3.27
CA VAL A 104 3.21 3.96 1.99
C VAL A 104 3.72 2.53 2.01
N PHE A 105 4.94 2.31 2.54
CA PHE A 105 5.48 0.95 2.64
C PHE A 105 4.61 0.05 3.52
N VAL A 106 4.27 0.50 4.73
CA VAL A 106 3.46 -0.28 5.67
C VAL A 106 2.04 -0.51 5.14
N ALA A 107 1.44 0.49 4.50
CA ALA A 107 0.13 0.37 3.86
C ALA A 107 0.12 -0.71 2.77
N PHE A 108 1.11 -0.73 1.89
CA PHE A 108 1.19 -1.72 0.81
C PHE A 108 1.49 -3.12 1.36
N MET A 109 2.36 -3.23 2.36
CA MET A 109 2.60 -4.50 3.05
C MET A 109 1.31 -5.02 3.71
N ALA A 110 0.52 -4.15 4.33
CA ALA A 110 -0.77 -4.52 4.90
C ALA A 110 -1.79 -4.96 3.84
N MET A 111 -1.82 -4.32 2.66
CA MET A 111 -2.63 -4.80 1.54
C MET A 111 -2.23 -6.21 1.14
N GLY A 112 -0.92 -6.48 1.00
CA GLY A 112 -0.41 -7.84 0.74
C GLY A 112 -0.87 -8.85 1.79
N THR A 113 -0.79 -8.50 3.07
CA THR A 113 -1.27 -9.33 4.18
C THR A 113 -2.77 -9.61 4.09
N VAL A 114 -3.60 -8.62 3.74
CA VAL A 114 -5.05 -8.82 3.57
C VAL A 114 -5.32 -9.82 2.45
N PHE A 115 -4.67 -9.68 1.29
CA PHE A 115 -4.84 -10.63 0.19
C PHE A 115 -4.37 -12.02 0.55
N TRP A 116 -3.25 -12.16 1.26
CA TRP A 116 -2.76 -13.45 1.75
C TRP A 116 -3.76 -14.10 2.73
N ALA A 117 -4.31 -13.33 3.66
CA ALA A 117 -5.24 -13.83 4.67
C ALA A 117 -6.61 -14.22 4.09
N MET A 118 -6.96 -13.70 2.91
CA MET A 118 -8.22 -13.95 2.21
C MET A 118 -8.04 -14.80 0.94
N ALA A 119 -6.89 -15.45 0.79
CA ALA A 119 -6.49 -16.25 -0.36
C ALA A 119 -7.09 -17.67 -0.34
#